data_AF-A0A834SZV0-F1
#
_entry.id   AF-A0A834SZV0-F1
#
_cell.length_a   1.000
_cell.length_b   1.000
_cell.length_c   1.000
_cell.angle_alpha   90.00
_cell.angle_beta   90.00
_cell.angle_gamma   90.00
#
_symmetry.space_group_name_H-M   'P 1'
#
loop_
_entity.id
_entity.type
_entity.pdbx_description
1 polymer ?
#
loop_
_entity_poly.entity_id
_entity_poly.type
_entity_poly.pdbx_seq_one_letter_code
_entity_poly.pdbx_strand_id
1 'polypeptide(L)' 'MNDSETIKEYSEMLLSIMNKIQLLGSKFLDSRIIKKNFVTVPERYKASITTLENTKNMSNDSLAELLSTL' A
#
# COMPACT_ATOMS: atom_id res chain seq x y z
N MET A 1 -13.22 -5.01 -2.79
CA MET A 1 -12.81 -4.64 -1.42
C MET A 1 -14.10 -4.63 -0.65
N ASN A 2 -14.23 -5.47 0.36
CA ASN A 2 -15.41 -5.38 1.21
C ASN A 2 -15.33 -4.07 1.98
N ASP A 3 -16.46 -3.43 2.24
CA ASP A 3 -16.48 -2.15 2.96
C ASP A 3 -15.92 -2.26 4.38
N SER A 4 -15.82 -3.49 4.91
CA SER A 4 -15.25 -3.81 6.22
C SER A 4 -13.79 -4.25 6.19
N GLU A 5 -13.17 -4.38 5.02
CA GLU A 5 -11.81 -4.89 4.89
C GLU A 5 -10.82 -3.78 5.25
N THR A 6 -9.94 -4.06 6.21
CA THR A 6 -8.90 -3.11 6.59
C THR A 6 -7.85 -3.00 5.48
N ILE A 7 -7.19 -1.84 5.38
CA ILE A 7 -6.09 -1.61 4.44
C ILE A 7 -5.01 -2.69 4.60
N LYS A 8 -4.79 -3.16 5.83
CA LYS A 8 -3.83 -4.22 6.15
C LYS A 8 -4.23 -5.56 5.53
N GLU A 9 -5.47 -6.02 5.75
CA GLU A 9 -5.98 -7.29 5.21
C GLU A 9 -5.94 -7.30 3.68
N TYR A 10 -6.35 -6.20 3.05
CA TYR A 10 -6.28 -6.04 1.61
C TYR A 10 -4.83 -6.12 1.09
N SER A 11 -3.90 -5.44 1.78
CA SER A 11 -2.47 -5.45 1.42
C SER A 11 -1.85 -6.84 1.54
N GLU A 12 -2.19 -7.59 2.59
CA GLU A 12 -1.75 -8.98 2.79
C GLU A 12 -2.31 -9.93 1.74
N MET A 13 -3.59 -9.77 1.35
CA MET A 13 -4.20 -10.53 0.25
C MET A 13 -3.46 -10.30 -1.07
N LEU A 14 -3.17 -9.04 -1.42
CA LEU A 14 -2.43 -8.70 -2.64
C LEU A 14 -1.03 -9.33 -2.65
N LEU A 15 -0.32 -9.28 -1.51
CA LEU A 15 1.01 -9.88 -1.37
C LEU A 15 0.95 -11.41 -1.58
N SER A 16 -0.07 -12.08 -1.01
CA SER A 16 -0.29 -13.52 -1.16
C SER A 16 -0.52 -13.92 -2.61
N ILE A 17 -1.33 -13.14 -3.35
CA ILE A 17 -1.58 -13.36 -4.78
C ILE A 17 -0.28 -13.21 -5.58
N MET A 18 0.50 -12.16 -5.31
CA MET A 18 1.77 -11.91 -6.00
C MET A 18 2.76 -13.06 -5.78
N ASN A 19 2.91 -13.52 -4.54
CA ASN A 19 3.81 -14.63 -4.20
C ASN A 19 3.41 -15.92 -4.93
N LYS A 20 2.11 -16.22 -5.03
CA LYS A 20 1.61 -17.38 -5.80
C LYS A 20 1.93 -17.24 -7.29
N ILE A 21 1.72 -16.06 -7.87
CA ILE A 21 2.02 -15.82 -9.30
C ILE A 21 3.53 -15.98 -9.57
N GLN A 22 4.38 -15.45 -8.69
CA GLN A 22 5.83 -15.57 -8.79
C GLN A 22 6.28 -17.03 -8.66
N LEU A 23 5.71 -17.78 -7.71
CA LEU A 23 5.98 -19.21 -7.51
C LEU A 23 5.62 -20.04 -8.75
N LEU A 24 4.53 -19.67 -9.44
CA LEU A 24 4.08 -20.33 -10.66
C LEU A 24 4.91 -19.95 -11.91
N GLY A 25 5.97 -19.15 -11.76
CA GLY A 25 6.86 -18.77 -12.87
C GLY A 25 6.20 -17.87 -13.92
N SER A 26 5.03 -17.32 -13.62
CA SER A 26 4.33 -16.41 -14.51
C SER A 26 5.06 -15.08 -14.56
N LYS A 27 5.65 -14.75 -15.71
CA LYS A 27 6.08 -13.39 -15.99
C LYS A 27 4.83 -12.55 -16.21
N PHE A 28 4.53 -11.65 -15.29
CA PHE A 28 3.56 -10.58 -15.55
C PHE A 28 3.92 -9.93 -16.89
N LEU A 29 2.99 -9.94 -17.85
CA LEU A 29 3.13 -9.24 -19.13
C LEU A 29 3.40 -7.73 -18.92
N ASP A 30 3.10 -7.21 -17.73
CA ASP A 30 3.54 -5.91 -17.26
C ASP A 30 4.23 -6.00 -15.90
N SER A 31 5.48 -6.49 -15.89
CA SER A 31 6.39 -6.31 -14.74
C SER A 31 6.47 -4.84 -14.28
N ARG A 32 6.15 -3.90 -15.17
CA ARG A 32 5.96 -2.47 -14.91
C ARG A 32 4.83 -2.18 -13.93
N ILE A 33 3.69 -2.85 -14.03
CA ILE A 33 2.54 -2.63 -13.13
C ILE A 33 2.88 -3.15 -11.73
N ILE A 34 3.51 -4.32 -11.63
CA ILE A 34 3.99 -4.86 -10.35
C ILE A 34 5.02 -3.91 -9.73
N LYS A 35 6.05 -3.53 -10.49
CA LYS A 35 7.11 -2.63 -10.01
C LYS A 35 6.54 -1.25 -9.61
N LYS A 36 5.63 -0.69 -10.39
CA LYS A 36 5.02 0.61 -10.09
C LYS A 36 4.17 0.56 -8.83
N ASN A 37 3.28 -0.42 -8.70
CA ASN A 37 2.33 -0.46 -7.58
C ASN A 37 2.90 -1.04 -6.29
N PHE A 38 3.84 -1.99 -6.37
CA PHE A 38 4.34 -2.70 -5.18
C PHE A 38 5.74 -2.28 -4.74
N VAL A 39 6.50 -1.60 -5.60
CA VAL A 39 7.82 -1.07 -5.24
C VAL A 39 7.77 0.45 -5.20
N THR A 40 7.35 1.07 -6.30
CA THR A 40 7.45 2.54 -6.45
C THR A 40 6.43 3.30 -5.59
N VAL A 41 5.18 2.84 -5.52
CA VAL A 41 4.14 3.48 -4.71
C VAL A 41 4.48 3.41 -3.20
N PRO A 42 4.81 2.25 -2.60
CA PRO A 42 5.23 2.20 -1.21
C PRO A 42 6.47 3.05 -0.90
N GLU A 43 7.47 3.07 -1.79
CA GLU A 43 8.65 3.92 -1.63
C GLU A 43 8.31 5.41 -1.64
N ARG A 44 7.45 5.86 -2.57
CA ARG A 44 7.04 7.27 -2.70
C ARG A 44 6.39 7.79 -1.41
N TYR A 45 5.61 6.95 -0.74
CA TYR A 45 4.88 7.35 0.47
C TYR A 45 5.59 6.97 1.77
N LYS A 46 6.78 6.35 1.70
CA LYS A 46 7.51 5.86 2.87
C LYS A 46 7.72 6.93 3.94
N ALA A 47 8.17 8.13 3.55
CA ALA A 47 8.39 9.23 4.49
C ALA A 47 7.10 9.65 5.19
N SER A 48 6.01 9.82 4.45
CA SER A 48 4.69 10.19 4.99
C SER A 48 4.11 9.12 5.91
N ILE A 49 4.25 7.84 5.54
CA ILE A 49 3.84 6.70 6.37
C ILE A 49 4.64 6.69 7.68
N THR A 50 5.96 6.81 7.62
CA THR A 50 6.82 6.86 8.82
C THR A 50 6.49 8.07 9.71
N THR A 51 6.20 9.23 9.14
CA THR A 51 5.72 10.39 9.92
C THR A 51 4.41 10.04 10.63
N LEU A 52 3.44 9.48 9.90
CA LEU A 52 2.14 9.13 10.45
C LEU A 52 2.24 8.08 11.57
N GLU A 53 3.01 7.01 11.38
CA GLU A 53 3.25 5.95 12.38
C GLU A 53 3.88 6.48 13.67
N ASN A 54 4.76 7.48 13.58
CA ASN A 54 5.41 8.09 14.74
C ASN A 54 4.53 9.14 15.44
N THR A 55 3.43 9.57 14.81
CA THR A 55 2.55 10.59 15.38
C THR A 55 1.51 9.93 16.29
N LYS A 56 1.76 9.99 17.60
CA LYS A 56 1.06 9.15 18.58
C LYS A 56 -0.46 9.38 18.68
N ASN A 57 -0.97 10.58 18.37
CA ASN A 57 -2.39 10.95 18.55
C ASN A 57 -2.84 12.05 17.55
N MET A 58 -2.90 11.77 16.25
CA MET A 58 -3.43 12.72 15.26
C MET A 58 -4.96 12.67 15.23
N SER A 59 -5.63 13.84 15.18
CA SER A 59 -7.09 13.89 15.04
C SER A 59 -7.51 13.51 13.61
N ASN A 60 -8.75 13.03 13.44
CA ASN A 60 -9.29 12.67 12.13
C ASN A 60 -9.32 13.86 11.17
N ASP A 61 -9.58 15.08 11.67
CA ASP A 61 -9.58 16.30 10.85
C ASP A 61 -8.17 16.65 10.36
N SER A 62 -7.17 16.55 11.25
CA SER A 62 -5.77 16.77 10.89
C SER A 62 -5.26 15.71 9.90
N LEU A 63 -5.72 14.46 10.05
CA LEU A 63 -5.44 13.40 9.09
C LEU A 63 -6.07 13.66 7.73
N ALA A 64 -7.34 14.09 7.68
CA ALA A 64 -8.03 14.41 6.44
C ALA A 64 -7.35 15.58 5.71
N GLU A 65 -6.93 16.62 6.45
CA GLU A 65 -6.19 17.75 5.90
C GLU A 65 -4.83 17.30 5.33
N LEU A 66 -4.05 16.53 6.08
CA LEU A 66 -2.75 16.03 5.62
C LEU A 66 -2.89 15.15 4.37
N LEU A 67 -3.88 14.25 4.33
CA LEU A 67 -4.16 13.41 3.17
C LEU A 67 -4.59 14.21 1.93
N SER A 68 -5.22 15.37 2.11
CA SER A 68 -5.62 16.24 0.99
C SER A 68 -4.43 16.92 0.30
N THR A 69 -3.26 16.94 0.95
CA THR A 69 -2.03 17.58 0.44
C THR A 69 -1.05 16.60 -0.21
N LEU A 70 -1.34 15.29 -0.20
CA LEU A 70 -0.52 14.18 -0.71
C LEU A 70 -0.89 13.75 -2.14
#